data_AF-A0A1I6QPC9-F1
#
_entry.id   AF-A0A1I6QPC9-F1
#
_cell.length_a   1.000
_cell.length_b   1.000
_cell.length_c   1.000
_cell.angle_alpha   90.00
_cell.angle_beta   90.00
_cell.angle_gamma   90.00
#
_symmetry.space_group_name_H-M   'P 1'
#
loop_
_entity.id
_entity.type
_entity.pdbx_description
1 polymer ?
#
loop_
_entity_poly.entity_id
_entity_poly.type
_entity_poly.pdbx_seq_one_letter_code
_entity_poly.pdbx_strand_id
1 'polypeptide(L)'
;MDKYIGKIMDKLDELGLADSTIVVFTTDHGHFFGQHGLQAKGGFHYEDLIKLPFIVRYPGHVPAGQQSNAIQSLVDLAPTFLSFCDSYKNM
;
A
#
# COMPACT_ATOMS: atom_id res chain seq x y z
N MET A 1 -12.03 -4.88 9.07
CA MET A 1 -11.04 -3.89 8.62
C MET A 1 -11.58 -3.09 7.44
N ASP A 2 -11.98 -3.75 6.35
CA ASP A 2 -12.58 -3.14 5.15
C ASP A 2 -13.62 -2.04 5.41
N LYS A 3 -14.65 -2.31 6.22
CA LYS A 3 -15.65 -1.29 6.65
C LYS A 3 -15.04 0.02 7.18
N TYR A 4 -13.92 -0.04 7.89
CA TYR A 4 -13.27 1.15 8.44
C TYR A 4 -12.40 1.87 7.41
N ILE A 5 -11.85 1.13 6.43
CA ILE A 5 -11.20 1.74 5.26
C ILE A 5 -12.24 2.51 4.47
N GLY A 6 -13.42 1.92 4.22
CA GLY A 6 -14.56 2.59 3.60
C GLY A 6 -14.88 3.94 4.26
N LYS A 7 -14.98 3.96 5.60
CA LYS A 7 -15.20 5.22 6.35
C LYS A 7 -14.12 6.28 6.14
N ILE A 8 -12.85 5.88 5.98
CA ILE A 8 -11.76 6.82 5.69
C ILE A 8 -11.92 7.37 4.27
N MET A 9 -12.23 6.51 3.31
CA MET A 9 -12.47 6.90 1.92
C MET A 9 -13.67 7.85 1.79
N ASP A 10 -14.81 7.48 2.39
CA ASP A 10 -16.01 8.32 2.45
C ASP A 10 -15.67 9.70 3.03
N LYS A 11 -14.81 9.73 4.06
CA LYS A 11 -14.43 10.99 4.69
C LYS A 11 -13.54 11.88 3.80
N LEU A 12 -12.67 11.28 2.99
CA LEU A 12 -11.88 12.02 2.00
C LEU A 12 -12.79 12.63 0.91
N ASP A 13 -13.80 11.90 0.47
CA ASP A 13 -14.79 12.38 -0.51
C ASP A 13 -15.64 13.53 0.08
N GLU A 14 -16.16 13.37 1.30
CA GLU A 14 -16.92 14.42 2.00
C GLU A 14 -16.15 15.74 2.15
N LEU A 15 -14.83 15.66 2.35
CA LEU A 15 -13.96 16.81 2.53
C LEU A 15 -13.44 17.39 1.21
N GLY A 16 -13.75 16.76 0.07
CA GLY A 16 -13.22 17.15 -1.24
C GLY A 16 -11.70 16.94 -1.37
N LEU A 17 -11.12 16.04 -0.57
CA LEU A 17 -9.68 15.76 -0.53
C LEU A 17 -9.28 14.52 -1.34
N ALA A 18 -10.26 13.76 -1.84
CA ALA A 18 -10.02 12.47 -2.47
C ALA A 18 -9.11 12.53 -3.70
N ASP A 19 -9.16 13.61 -4.48
CA ASP A 19 -8.37 13.73 -5.72
C ASP A 19 -6.96 14.27 -5.48
N SER A 20 -6.72 14.92 -4.33
CA SER A 20 -5.41 15.46 -3.92
C SER A 20 -4.69 14.62 -2.87
N THR A 21 -5.24 13.45 -2.53
CA THR A 21 -4.68 12.53 -1.53
C THR A 21 -4.18 11.26 -2.19
N ILE A 22 -2.91 10.92 -1.94
CA ILE A 22 -2.36 9.60 -2.26
C ILE A 22 -2.84 8.61 -1.20
N VAL A 23 -3.53 7.55 -1.62
CA VAL A 23 -3.93 6.45 -0.72
C VAL A 23 -3.14 5.20 -1.07
N VAL A 24 -2.47 4.63 -0.07
CA VAL A 24 -1.75 3.35 -0.18
C VAL A 24 -2.33 2.37 0.81
N PHE A 25 -2.71 1.18 0.35
CA PHE A 25 -3.13 0.06 1.18
C PHE A 25 -2.13 -1.08 1.07
N THR A 26 -1.61 -1.52 2.22
CA THR A 26 -0.67 -2.63 2.37
C THR A 26 -0.72 -3.19 3.79
N THR A 27 0.15 -4.15 4.10
CA THR A 27 0.37 -4.74 5.43
C THR A 27 1.89 -4.74 5.73
N ASP A 28 2.30 -4.94 6.98
CA ASP A 28 3.71 -5.06 7.37
C ASP A 28 4.29 -6.44 7.01
N HIS A 29 3.45 -7.46 7.07
CA HIS A 29 3.73 -8.82 6.62
C HIS A 29 2.42 -9.57 6.32
N GLY A 30 2.54 -10.73 5.69
CA GLY A 30 1.43 -11.67 5.48
C GLY A 30 1.11 -12.52 6.72
N HIS A 31 0.49 -13.67 6.51
CA HIS A 31 0.09 -14.56 7.60
C HIS A 31 -0.04 -16.00 7.11
N PHE A 32 0.54 -16.94 7.85
CA PHE A 32 0.30 -18.36 7.63
C PHE A 32 -0.99 -18.79 8.32
N PHE A 33 -1.86 -19.45 7.57
CA PHE A 33 -3.11 -20.07 8.05
C PHE A 33 -3.04 -21.61 8.06
N GLY A 34 -1.85 -22.18 7.88
CA GLY A 34 -1.61 -23.63 7.82
C GLY A 34 -0.70 -24.05 6.67
N GLN A 35 -0.40 -23.14 5.73
CA GLN A 35 0.58 -23.36 4.68
C GLN A 35 1.91 -23.80 5.28
N HIS A 36 2.56 -24.79 4.67
CA HIS A 36 3.81 -25.37 5.16
C HIS A 36 3.77 -25.91 6.61
N GLY A 37 2.57 -26.16 7.17
CA GLY A 37 2.41 -26.55 8.57
C GLY A 37 2.67 -25.40 9.56
N LEU A 38 2.69 -24.15 9.07
CA LEU A 38 2.97 -22.95 9.85
C LEU A 38 1.68 -22.18 10.17
N GLN A 39 1.73 -21.40 11.25
CA GLN A 39 0.66 -20.49 11.68
C GLN A 39 1.24 -19.13 12.05
N ALA A 40 0.46 -18.08 11.90
CA ALA A 40 0.85 -16.71 12.19
C ALA A 40 2.08 -16.25 11.40
N LYS A 41 3.07 -15.66 12.07
CA LYS A 41 4.30 -15.17 11.47
C LYS A 41 5.51 -15.90 12.03
N GLY A 42 6.60 -15.95 11.27
CA GLY A 42 7.86 -16.56 11.69
C GLY A 42 9.04 -16.10 10.84
N GLY A 43 10.22 -16.65 11.08
CA GLY A 43 11.44 -16.32 10.33
C GLY A 43 11.54 -16.98 8.95
N PHE A 44 10.40 -17.15 8.27
CA PHE A 44 10.30 -17.89 7.01
C PHE A 44 9.91 -16.95 5.88
N HIS A 45 10.50 -17.13 4.69
CA HIS A 45 10.38 -16.20 3.56
C HIS A 45 9.52 -16.77 2.42
N TYR A 46 8.45 -17.50 2.78
CA TYR A 46 7.46 -17.97 1.81
C TYR A 46 6.55 -16.83 1.34
N GLU A 47 6.01 -16.93 0.12
CA GLU A 47 5.18 -15.86 -0.47
C GLU A 47 4.00 -15.47 0.43
N ASP A 48 3.40 -16.41 1.16
CA ASP A 48 2.28 -16.15 2.09
C ASP A 48 2.62 -15.13 3.18
N LEU A 49 3.90 -14.94 3.49
CA LEU A 49 4.38 -13.99 4.50
C LEU A 49 5.01 -12.73 3.89
N ILE A 50 5.68 -12.83 2.72
CA ILE A 50 6.48 -11.73 2.17
C ILE A 50 5.89 -11.04 0.93
N LYS A 51 4.93 -11.67 0.25
CA LYS A 51 4.30 -11.10 -0.95
C LYS A 51 2.99 -10.43 -0.56
N LEU A 52 3.07 -9.12 -0.36
CA LEU A 52 2.00 -8.35 0.29
C LEU A 52 1.03 -7.75 -0.73
N PRO A 53 -0.24 -7.55 -0.38
CA PRO A 53 -1.11 -6.66 -1.15
C PRO A 53 -0.51 -5.26 -1.16
N PHE A 54 -0.45 -4.64 -2.34
CA PHE A 54 0.03 -3.27 -2.49
C PHE A 54 -0.86 -2.55 -3.50
N ILE A 55 -1.77 -1.73 -3.00
CA ILE A 55 -2.77 -1.03 -3.82
C ILE A 55 -2.58 0.47 -3.62
N VAL A 56 -2.51 1.21 -4.73
CA VAL A 56 -2.32 2.66 -4.72
C VAL A 56 -3.44 3.33 -5.50
N ARG A 57 -4.01 4.40 -4.93
CA ARG A 57 -4.93 5.32 -5.62
C ARG A 57 -4.37 6.73 -5.52
N TYR A 58 -4.13 7.34 -6.68
CA TYR A 58 -3.85 8.77 -6.79
C TYR A 58 -4.39 9.29 -8.14
N PRO A 59 -5.62 9.85 -8.15
CA PRO A 59 -6.26 10.30 -9.39
C PRO A 59 -5.38 11.27 -10.18
N GLY A 60 -5.31 11.09 -11.50
CA GLY A 60 -4.49 11.91 -12.39
C GLY A 60 -2.98 11.60 -12.40
N HIS A 61 -2.48 10.78 -11.47
CA HIS A 61 -1.06 10.42 -11.36
C HIS A 61 -0.79 8.93 -11.49
N VAL A 62 -1.65 8.08 -10.92
CA VAL A 62 -1.56 6.61 -11.01
C VAL A 62 -2.71 6.10 -11.88
N PRO A 63 -2.44 5.37 -12.99
CA PRO A 63 -3.48 4.85 -13.87
C PRO A 63 -4.42 3.87 -13.16
N ALA A 64 -5.73 4.11 -13.26
CA ALA A 64 -6.73 3.22 -12.66
C ALA A 64 -6.75 1.85 -13.35
N GLY A 65 -6.88 0.78 -12.56
CA GLY A 65 -6.97 -0.60 -13.05
C GLY A 65 -5.67 -1.18 -13.58
N GLN A 66 -4.55 -0.45 -13.52
CA GLN A 66 -3.25 -0.96 -13.94
C GLN A 66 -2.68 -1.93 -12.90
N GLN A 67 -2.04 -2.99 -13.39
CA GLN A 67 -1.26 -3.93 -12.58
C GLN A 67 0.21 -3.82 -12.97
N SER A 68 1.10 -4.03 -11.99
CA SER A 68 2.54 -4.03 -12.18
C SER A 68 3.14 -5.32 -11.61
N ASN A 69 4.09 -5.90 -12.35
CA ASN A 69 4.89 -7.04 -11.90
C ASN A 69 6.29 -6.59 -11.40
N ALA A 70 6.51 -5.28 -11.23
CA ALA A 70 7.76 -4.78 -10.68
C ALA A 70 7.94 -5.29 -9.25
N ILE A 71 9.16 -5.70 -8.91
CA ILE A 71 9.53 -6.05 -7.54
C ILE A 71 9.54 -4.76 -6.71
N GLN A 72 8.95 -4.84 -5.52
CA GLN A 72 8.77 -3.73 -4.60
C GLN A 72 9.09 -4.20 -3.17
N SER A 73 9.44 -3.25 -2.32
CA SER A 73 9.61 -3.46 -0.88
C SER A 73 8.97 -2.31 -0.10
N LEU A 74 8.58 -2.56 1.15
CA LEU A 74 8.04 -1.50 2.02
C LEU A 74 9.04 -0.35 2.24
N VAL A 75 10.34 -0.59 2.07
CA VAL A 75 11.37 0.47 2.15
C VAL A 75 11.26 1.48 1.01
N ASP A 76 10.62 1.12 -0.10
CA ASP A 76 10.42 2.01 -1.25
C ASP A 76 9.38 3.10 -0.95
N LEU A 77 8.53 2.90 0.07
CA LEU A 77 7.49 3.88 0.44
C LEU A 77 8.07 5.22 0.87
N ALA A 78 9.11 5.21 1.70
CA ALA A 78 9.71 6.43 2.22
C ALA A 78 10.28 7.35 1.11
N PRO A 79 11.19 6.89 0.23
CA PRO A 79 11.68 7.71 -0.87
C PRO A 79 10.55 8.06 -1.87
N THR A 80 9.59 7.17 -2.09
CA THR A 80 8.42 7.44 -2.94
C THR A 80 7.60 8.61 -2.40
N PHE A 81 7.23 8.61 -1.12
CA PHE A 81 6.46 9.70 -0.51
C PHE A 81 7.23 11.01 -0.50
N LEU A 82 8.53 10.97 -0.18
CA LEU A 82 9.39 12.15 -0.23
C LEU A 82 9.45 12.75 -1.64
N SER A 83 9.45 11.93 -2.69
CA SER A 83 9.46 12.42 -4.08
C SER A 83 8.25 13.29 -4.44
N PHE A 84 7.13 13.15 -3.72
CA PHE A 84 5.94 13.99 -3.90
C PHE A 84 5.99 15.29 -3.09
N CYS A 85 6.89 15.41 -2.11
CA CYS A 85 7.06 16.63 -1.33
C CYS A 85 7.97 17.63 -2.08
N ASP A 86 7.54 18.90 -2.17
CA ASP A 86 8.25 19.93 -2.93
C ASP A 86 9.68 20.20 -2.43
N SER A 87 9.96 19.95 -1.15
CA SER A 87 11.32 20.06 -0.59
C SER A 87 12.32 19.05 -1.18
N TYR A 88 11.85 17.93 -1.72
CA TYR A 88 12.70 16.89 -2.32
C TYR A 88 13.03 17.16 -3.80
N LYS A 89 12.25 18.02 -4.48
CA LYS A 89 12.48 18.40 -5.89
C LYS A 89 13.65 19.39 -6.07
N ASN A 90 14.12 20.00 -4.98
CA ASN A 90 15.18 21.01 -4.96
C ASN A 90 16.53 20.47 -4.41
N MET A 91 16.67 19.15 -4.26
CA MET A 91 17.89 18.46 -3.83
C MET A 91 18.42 17.59 -4.96
#